data_AF-A0A3M1P645-F1
#
_entry.id   AF-A0A3M1P645-F1
#
_cell.length_a   1.000
_cell.length_b   1.000
_cell.length_c   1.000
_cell.angle_alpha   90.00
_cell.angle_beta   90.00
_cell.angle_gamma   90.00
#
_symmetry.space_group_name_H-M   'P 1'
#
loop_
_entity.id
_entity.type
_entity.pdbx_description
1 polymer ?
#
loop_
_entity_poly.entity_id
_entity_poly.type
_entity_poly.pdbx_seq_one_letter_code
_entity_poly.pdbx_strand_id
1 'polypeptide(L)' 'LVSLMGAETGLVASKGQARRLIQQGGAYVNQTKVASIESTITENDFQDGHVMLRAGKKRYHRLVVDEN' A
#
# COMPACT_ATOMS: atom_id res chain seq x y z
N LEU A 1 -1.37 4.53 -5.28
CA LEU A 1 -1.35 3.44 -4.27
C LEU A 1 -2.00 2.14 -4.75
N VAL A 2 -3.23 2.16 -5.28
CA VAL A 2 -3.95 0.95 -5.74
C VAL A 2 -3.17 0.09 -6.75
N SER A 3 -2.53 0.72 -7.73
CA SER A 3 -1.75 -0.03 -8.75
C SER A 3 -0.57 -0.75 -8.11
N LEU A 4 0.12 -0.04 -7.22
CA LEU A 4 1.26 -0.50 -6.46
C LEU A 4 0.91 -1.72 -5.59
N MET A 5 -0.20 -1.66 -4.86
CA MET A 5 -0.71 -2.79 -4.04
C MET A 5 -1.04 -4.05 -4.85
N GLY A 6 -1.44 -3.90 -6.12
CA GLY A 6 -1.88 -5.03 -6.94
C GLY A 6 -0.79 -5.57 -7.83
N ALA A 7 -0.41 -4.77 -8.83
CA ALA A 7 0.42 -5.23 -9.93
C ALA A 7 1.91 -5.28 -9.56
N GLU A 8 2.39 -4.33 -8.75
CA GLU A 8 3.82 -4.20 -8.49
C GLU A 8 4.26 -4.94 -7.23
N THR A 9 3.41 -4.94 -6.19
CA THR A 9 3.73 -5.64 -4.93
C THR A 9 3.11 -7.02 -4.82
N GLY A 10 2.03 -7.34 -5.55
CA GLY A 10 1.30 -8.58 -5.35
C GLY A 10 0.57 -8.69 -4.00
N LEU A 11 0.48 -7.59 -3.24
CA LEU A 11 -0.17 -7.56 -1.93
C LEU A 11 -1.67 -7.93 -2.02
N VAL A 12 -2.31 -7.54 -3.12
CA VAL A 12 -3.68 -7.95 -3.48
C VAL A 12 -3.71 -8.60 -4.85
N ALA A 13 -4.68 -9.48 -5.08
CA ALA A 13 -4.79 -10.22 -6.34
C ALA A 13 -5.16 -9.35 -7.55
N SER A 14 -5.74 -8.16 -7.32
CA SER A 14 -6.12 -7.25 -8.40
C SER A 14 -6.30 -5.81 -7.92
N LYS A 15 -6.24 -4.85 -8.85
CA LYS A 15 -6.53 -3.43 -8.58
C LYS A 15 -7.93 -3.22 -7.94
N GLY A 16 -8.92 -4.02 -8.35
CA GLY A 16 -10.26 -3.97 -7.77
C GLY A 16 -10.30 -4.44 -6.31
N GLN A 17 -9.51 -5.47 -5.98
CA GLN A 17 -9.37 -5.95 -4.61
C GLN A 17 -8.68 -4.90 -3.71
N ALA A 18 -7.65 -4.21 -4.22
CA ALA A 18 -7.02 -3.09 -3.50
C ALA A 18 -8.03 -1.97 -3.21
N ARG A 19 -8.79 -1.53 -4.22
CA ARG A 19 -9.80 -0.48 -4.04
C ARG A 19 -10.80 -0.83 -2.96
N ARG A 20 -11.38 -2.04 -3.03
CA ARG A 20 -12.35 -2.51 -2.04
C ARG A 20 -11.75 -2.56 -0.65
N LEU A 21 -10.52 -3.03 -0.53
CA LEU A 21 -9.84 -3.16 0.76
C LEU A 21 -9.53 -1.79 1.38
N ILE A 22 -9.16 -0.79 0.57
CA ILE A 22 -9.01 0.60 1.00
C ILE A 22 -10.36 1.19 1.42
N GLN A 23 -11.41 1.04 0.60
CA GLN A 23 -12.76 1.54 0.92
C GLN A 23 -13.35 0.92 2.19
N GLN A 24 -13.08 -0.35 2.45
CA GLN A 24 -13.47 -1.02 3.70
C GLN A 24 -12.58 -0.66 4.88
N GLY A 25 -11.56 0.18 4.68
CA GLY A 25 -10.64 0.61 5.73
C GLY A 25 -9.68 -0.46 6.21
N GLY A 26 -9.43 -1.48 5.38
CA GLY A 26 -8.48 -2.56 5.65
C GLY A 26 -7.07 -2.27 5.16
N ALA A 27 -6.81 -1.15 4.48
CA ALA A 27 -5.49 -0.80 3.96
C ALA A 27 -4.76 0.15 4.90
N TYR A 28 -3.47 -0.12 5.14
CA TYR A 28 -2.60 0.75 5.93
C TYR A 28 -1.27 0.97 5.21
N VAL A 29 -0.70 2.15 5.40
CA VAL A 29 0.60 2.61 4.92
C VAL A 29 1.36 3.13 6.13
N ASN A 30 2.52 2.58 6.45
CA ASN A 30 3.34 2.99 7.60
C ASN A 30 2.55 3.09 8.91
N GLN A 31 1.69 2.10 9.16
CA GLN A 31 0.78 2.03 10.32
C GLN A 31 -0.37 3.06 10.32
N THR A 32 -0.42 3.95 9.32
CA THR A 32 -1.52 4.89 9.09
C THR A 32 -2.58 4.27 8.18
N LYS A 33 -3.85 4.42 8.53
CA LYS A 33 -4.96 3.92 7.73
C LYS A 33 -5.08 4.74 6.44
N VAL A 34 -5.20 4.05 5.29
CA VAL A 34 -5.46 4.71 4.01
C VAL A 34 -6.92 5.15 3.97
N ALA A 35 -7.15 6.46 3.84
CA ALA A 35 -8.49 7.04 3.81
C ALA A 35 -9.18 6.89 2.45
N SER A 36 -8.43 7.01 1.35
CA SER A 36 -8.97 7.03 0.00
C SER A 36 -8.13 6.23 -0.99
N ILE A 37 -8.79 5.73 -2.04
CA ILE A 37 -8.11 5.04 -3.16
C ILE A 37 -7.21 5.99 -3.99
N GLU A 38 -7.46 7.30 -3.87
CA GLU A 38 -6.67 8.38 -4.46
C GLU A 38 -5.43 8.73 -3.64
N SER A 39 -5.30 8.18 -2.42
CA SER A 39 -4.07 8.32 -1.65
C SER A 39 -2.89 7.81 -2.51
N THR A 40 -1.84 8.61 -2.54
CA THR A 40 -0.63 8.34 -3.31
C THR A 40 0.53 8.24 -2.33
N ILE A 41 1.43 7.28 -2.56
CA ILE A 41 2.66 7.16 -1.75
C ILE A 41 3.61 8.23 -2.30
N THR A 42 4.09 9.09 -1.44
CA THR A 42 5.07 10.12 -1.79
C THR A 42 6.43 9.77 -1.18
N GLU A 43 7.49 10.43 -1.63
CA GLU A 43 8.83 10.26 -1.05
C GLU A 43 8.84 10.55 0.47
N ASN A 44 7.98 11.47 0.95
CA ASN A 44 7.82 11.76 2.37
C ASN A 44 7.22 10.59 3.19
N ASP A 45 6.56 9.63 2.53
CA ASP A 45 6.08 8.43 3.20
C ASP A 45 7.19 7.40 3.42
N PHE A 46 8.34 7.50 2.75
CA PHE A 46 9.43 6.55 2.95
C PHE A 46 10.11 6.80 4.29
N GLN A 47 9.91 5.89 5.24
CA GLN A 47 10.63 5.88 6.50
C GLN A 47 11.79 4.90 6.38
N ASP A 48 13.02 5.37 6.62
CA ASP A 48 14.24 4.55 6.49
C ASP A 48 14.37 3.85 5.13
N GLY A 49 14.06 4.56 4.04
CA GLY A 49 14.17 4.05 2.65
C GLY A 49 13.11 3.02 2.25
N HIS A 50 12.07 2.81 3.08
CA HIS A 50 11.03 1.85 2.78
C HIS A 50 9.63 2.34 3.19
N VAL A 51 8.60 1.73 2.59
CA VAL A 51 7.19 1.94 2.93
C VAL A 51 6.57 0.61 3.31
N MET A 52 5.91 0.57 4.46
CA MET A 52 5.20 -0.61 4.92
C MET A 52 3.74 -0.55 4.48
N LEU A 53 3.36 -1.38 3.51
CA LEU A 53 1.98 -1.60 3.14
C LEU A 53 1.39 -2.77 3.91
N ARG A 54 0.17 -2.60 4.40
CA ARG A 54 -0.61 -3.66 5.04
C ARG A 54 -1.97 -3.74 4.38
N ALA A 55 -2.34 -4.95 3.99
CA ALA A 55 -3.67 -5.28 3.50
C ALA A 55 -4.36 -6.24 4.47
N GLY A 56 -5.32 -5.72 5.23
CA GLY A 56 -6.09 -6.46 6.22
C GLY A 56 -5.26 -6.90 7.43
N LYS A 57 -5.60 -8.06 7.99
CA LYS A 57 -5.03 -8.51 9.28
C LYS A 57 -3.68 -9.24 9.16
N LYS A 58 -3.38 -9.85 8.01
CA LYS A 58 -2.26 -10.80 7.84
C LYS A 58 -1.32 -10.51 6.65
N ARG A 59 -1.67 -9.63 5.72
CA ARG A 59 -0.79 -9.35 4.56
C ARG A 59 -0.02 -8.06 4.79
N TYR A 60 1.30 -8.17 4.79
CA TYR A 60 2.25 -7.08 4.94
C TYR A 60 3.24 -7.16 3.79
N HIS A 61 3.51 -6.04 3.13
CA HIS A 61 4.59 -5.91 2.17
C HIS A 61 5.42 -4.69 2.51
N ARG A 62 6.73 -4.86 2.40
CA ARG A 62 7.69 -3.77 2.48
C ARG A 62 8.05 -3.38 1.05
N LEU A 63 7.79 -2.13 0.71
CA LEU A 63 8.28 -1.48 -0.49
C LEU A 63 9.62 -0.84 -0.17
N VAL A 64 10.61 -1.09 -1.00
CA VAL A 64 11.91 -0.41 -0.92
C VAL A 64 12.06 0.31 -2.25
N VAL A 65 12.40 1.60 -2.22
CA VAL A 65 12.78 2.30 -3.45
C VAL A 65 14.26 2.02 -3.64
N ASP A 66 14.57 1.29 -4.69
CA ASP A 66 15.93 1.15 -5.18
C ASP A 66 16.17 2.36 -6.07
N GLU A 67 16.99 3.31 -5.61
CA GLU A 67 17.48 4.41 -6.45
C GLU A 67 18.46 3.81 -7.46
N ASN A 68 18.02 3.61 -8.71
CA ASN A 68 18.87 3.23 -9.83
C ASN A 68 18.73 4.19 -11.00
#